data_AF-A0A075LLN6-F1
#
_entry.id   AF-A0A075LLN6-F1
#
_cell.length_a   1.000
_cell.length_b   1.000
_cell.length_c   1.000
_cell.angle_alpha   90.00
_cell.angle_beta   90.00
_cell.angle_gamma   90.00
#
_symmetry.space_group_name_H-M   'P 1'
#
loop_
_entity.id
_entity.type
_entity.pdbx_description
1 polymer ?
#
loop_
_entity_poly.entity_id
_entity_poly.type
_entity_poly.pdbx_seq_one_letter_code
_entity_poly.pdbx_strand_id
1 'polypeptide(L)'
;MKLIQSLTQFLPAEIQISAEGDVLRLMSAKGEQCGIVDVDAKGDLIGFDLQMMLPDEKDGEARVIAQQFAATFYPEAAEVIQEDYSAHSTVIRLAEKDAVHHLPVPGAGLAVEVHDSGFVTAAQLYRNTYTLIDSDELIKVEEAKQKLLAETPIVLALENGEIKYKLADQAIGVHADGTVLFTEIPPVFTDIDAAAQQKDWASLMGITHDFVNYYNEDGVQLWAEKNLLDNSPIDELPDQVAVRKNEEVLFYSGATPWNKDRRYTEEELKQQAVHFLSAVTDQLLEDWKHAGEQLAPDAAIEDELEPAYIFLFSYTKLGIPVEGVEASIHVGIYSGLIRECIIDRLPDAVNAENQLISSTQAKQQLGDLLQLELAWVALQDENQYELVYVRTDK
;
A
#
# COMPACT_ATOMS: atom_id res chain seq x y z
N MET A 1 25.96 37.08 0.86
CA MET A 1 26.56 37.33 -0.47
C MET A 1 27.02 36.05 -1.16
N LYS A 2 27.77 35.14 -0.50
CA LYS A 2 28.24 33.89 -1.14
C LYS A 2 27.10 32.99 -1.63
N LEU A 3 26.06 32.76 -0.81
CA LEU A 3 24.87 31.99 -1.18
C LEU A 3 24.20 32.52 -2.46
N ILE A 4 23.89 33.83 -2.49
CA ILE A 4 23.25 34.48 -3.64
C ILE A 4 24.07 34.26 -4.91
N GLN A 5 25.39 34.50 -4.86
CA GLN A 5 26.27 34.31 -6.01
C GLN A 5 26.30 32.85 -6.49
N SER A 6 26.37 31.90 -5.55
CA SER A 6 26.32 30.47 -5.87
C SER A 6 24.97 30.05 -6.43
N LEU A 7 23.86 30.62 -5.99
CA LEU A 7 22.52 30.24 -6.46
C LEU A 7 22.23 30.82 -7.85
N THR A 8 22.69 32.04 -8.12
CA THR A 8 22.49 32.70 -9.43
C THR A 8 23.10 31.93 -10.61
N GLN A 9 24.04 31.01 -10.40
CA GLN A 9 24.61 30.20 -11.49
C GLN A 9 23.66 29.12 -12.01
N PHE A 10 22.59 28.81 -11.25
CA PHE A 10 21.60 27.79 -11.59
C PHE A 10 20.24 28.37 -12.00
N LEU A 11 20.11 29.70 -12.00
CA LEU A 11 18.89 30.43 -12.30
C LEU A 11 19.02 31.17 -13.64
N PRO A 12 17.91 31.48 -14.32
CA PRO A 12 17.92 32.37 -15.47
C PRO A 12 18.51 33.74 -15.14
N ALA A 13 19.23 34.35 -16.08
CA ALA A 13 19.96 35.60 -15.87
C ALA A 13 19.06 36.79 -15.51
N GLU A 14 17.79 36.74 -15.88
CA GLU A 14 16.74 37.71 -15.56
C GLU A 14 16.24 37.65 -14.11
N ILE A 15 16.57 36.58 -13.38
CA ILE A 15 16.15 36.40 -11.99
C ILE A 15 17.12 37.10 -11.05
N GLN A 16 16.56 37.92 -10.16
CA GLN A 16 17.29 38.60 -9.09
C GLN A 16 16.85 38.07 -7.74
N ILE A 17 17.80 37.95 -6.80
CA ILE A 17 17.52 37.54 -5.43
C ILE A 17 17.47 38.80 -4.56
N SER A 18 16.31 39.07 -3.97
CA SER A 18 16.10 40.18 -3.04
C SER A 18 15.99 39.68 -1.61
N ALA A 19 16.53 40.43 -0.65
CA ALA A 19 16.38 40.16 0.76
C ALA A 19 15.36 41.15 1.37
N GLU A 20 14.24 40.64 1.87
CA GLU A 20 13.22 41.43 2.57
C GLU A 20 13.03 40.87 3.98
N GLY A 21 13.70 41.48 4.97
CA GLY A 21 13.74 40.93 6.33
C GLY A 21 14.54 39.63 6.38
N ASP A 22 13.96 38.60 6.97
CA ASP A 22 14.56 37.26 7.12
C ASP A 22 14.24 36.33 5.93
N VAL A 23 13.58 36.84 4.87
CA VAL A 23 13.15 36.05 3.72
C VAL A 23 13.91 36.47 2.47
N LEU A 24 14.42 35.47 1.73
CA LEU A 24 15.00 35.65 0.40
C LEU A 24 13.94 35.34 -0.66
N ARG A 25 13.74 36.27 -1.60
CA ARG A 25 12.74 36.14 -2.67
C ARG A 25 13.41 36.13 -4.05
N LEU A 26 12.88 35.33 -4.96
CA LEU A 26 13.24 35.37 -6.38
C LEU A 26 12.33 36.38 -7.08
N MET A 27 12.95 37.34 -7.77
CA MET A 27 12.28 38.45 -8.44
C MET A 27 12.55 38.40 -9.94
N SER A 28 11.51 38.56 -10.74
CA SER A 28 11.63 38.66 -12.20
C SER A 28 12.27 39.99 -12.62
N ALA A 29 12.65 40.11 -13.89
CA ALA A 29 13.14 41.39 -14.46
C ALA A 29 12.14 42.55 -14.34
N LYS A 30 10.85 42.26 -14.12
CA LYS A 30 9.80 43.27 -13.90
C LYS A 30 9.64 43.66 -12.42
N GLY A 31 10.39 43.02 -11.51
CA GLY A 31 10.27 43.19 -10.06
C GLY A 31 9.07 42.47 -9.46
N GLU A 32 8.52 41.46 -10.14
CA GLU A 32 7.45 40.61 -9.60
C GLU A 32 8.07 39.41 -8.87
N GLN A 33 7.50 39.02 -7.73
CA GLN A 33 7.94 37.81 -7.05
C GLN A 33 7.57 36.58 -7.89
N CYS A 34 8.56 35.71 -8.09
CA CYS A 34 8.44 34.49 -8.86
C CYS A 34 9.04 33.28 -8.12
N GLY A 35 9.29 33.39 -6.82
CA GLY A 35 9.83 32.28 -6.04
C GLY A 35 10.30 32.69 -4.65
N ILE A 36 10.70 31.69 -3.87
CA ILE A 36 11.16 31.83 -2.48
C ILE A 36 12.44 31.00 -2.33
N VAL A 37 13.38 31.51 -1.54
CA VAL A 37 14.59 30.80 -1.13
C VAL A 37 14.55 30.65 0.38
N ASP A 38 14.56 29.41 0.86
CA ASP A 38 14.56 29.05 2.27
C ASP A 38 15.99 28.83 2.76
N VAL A 39 16.31 29.42 3.91
CA VAL A 39 17.61 29.33 4.55
C VAL A 39 17.49 28.99 6.03
N ASP A 40 18.50 28.31 6.57
CA ASP A 40 18.56 28.00 7.99
C ASP A 40 19.05 29.18 8.84
N ALA A 41 19.12 28.99 10.15
CA ALA A 41 19.60 30.01 11.09
C ALA A 41 21.07 30.43 10.88
N LYS A 42 21.85 29.66 10.11
CA LYS A 42 23.24 29.97 9.75
C LYS A 42 23.34 30.63 8.36
N GLY A 43 22.23 30.74 7.65
CA GLY A 43 22.15 31.27 6.29
C GLY A 43 22.55 30.27 5.21
N ASP A 44 22.55 28.97 5.53
CA ASP A 44 22.74 27.90 4.55
C ASP A 44 21.42 27.62 3.83
N LEU A 45 21.50 27.18 2.57
CA LEU A 45 20.34 26.84 1.76
C LEU A 45 19.60 25.63 2.35
N ILE A 46 18.30 25.76 2.57
CA ILE A 46 17.39 24.64 2.85
C ILE A 46 16.70 24.20 1.56
N GLY A 47 16.27 25.15 0.75
CA GLY A 47 15.60 24.87 -0.50
C GLY A 47 15.18 26.14 -1.23
N PHE A 48 14.63 25.99 -2.42
CA PHE A 48 13.97 27.07 -3.13
C PHE A 48 12.99 26.53 -4.17
N ASP A 49 12.07 27.38 -4.58
CA ASP A 49 11.13 27.13 -5.68
C ASP A 49 11.05 28.36 -6.60
N LEU A 50 11.12 28.13 -7.91
CA LEU A 50 11.05 29.11 -8.98
C LEU A 50 9.80 28.86 -9.83
N GLN A 51 8.86 29.79 -9.72
CA GLN A 51 7.60 29.82 -10.43
C GLN A 51 7.67 30.81 -11.59
N MET A 52 8.18 30.34 -12.73
CA MET A 52 8.15 31.09 -13.98
C MET A 52 8.05 30.18 -15.19
N MET A 53 7.57 30.73 -16.31
CA MET A 53 7.64 30.06 -17.60
C MET A 53 9.07 30.13 -18.13
N LEU A 54 9.67 28.98 -18.40
CA LEU A 54 10.99 28.85 -19.01
C LEU A 54 10.89 28.52 -20.50
N PRO A 55 11.94 28.80 -21.30
CA PRO A 55 11.97 28.43 -22.71
C PRO A 55 11.93 26.91 -22.90
N ASP A 56 11.19 26.44 -23.90
CA ASP A 56 11.16 25.03 -24.31
C ASP A 56 12.35 24.70 -25.22
N GLU A 57 13.55 24.99 -24.72
CA GLU A 57 14.83 24.71 -25.37
C GLU A 57 15.56 23.66 -24.54
N LYS A 58 16.15 22.65 -25.18
CA LYS A 58 16.95 21.65 -24.46
C LYS A 58 18.37 22.15 -24.29
N ASP A 59 18.78 22.36 -23.04
CA ASP A 59 20.15 22.74 -22.68
C ASP A 59 20.64 21.97 -21.45
N GLY A 60 21.82 21.37 -21.57
CA GLY A 60 22.43 20.56 -20.51
C GLY A 60 21.79 19.19 -20.26
N GLU A 61 22.50 18.37 -19.47
CA GLU A 61 21.98 17.10 -18.96
C GLU A 61 21.55 17.30 -17.50
N ALA A 62 20.27 17.02 -17.18
CA ALA A 62 19.69 17.25 -15.87
C ALA A 62 20.51 16.63 -14.73
N ARG A 63 21.00 15.39 -14.93
CA ARG A 63 21.86 14.69 -13.99
C ARG A 63 23.15 15.46 -13.69
N VAL A 64 23.82 16.00 -14.71
CA VAL A 64 25.07 16.77 -14.55
C VAL A 64 24.81 18.07 -13.80
N ILE A 65 23.71 18.76 -14.12
CA ILE A 65 23.32 20.01 -13.45
C ILE A 65 23.01 19.75 -11.97
N ALA A 66 22.23 18.70 -11.67
CA ALA A 66 21.91 18.32 -10.30
C ALA A 66 23.16 17.95 -9.48
N GLN A 67 24.13 17.24 -10.08
CA GLN A 67 25.41 16.94 -9.44
C GLN A 67 26.26 18.19 -9.20
N GLN A 68 26.26 19.16 -10.12
CA GLN A 68 26.93 20.46 -9.91
C GLN A 68 26.27 21.28 -8.80
N PHE A 69 24.94 21.22 -8.73
CA PHE A 69 24.17 21.83 -7.65
C PHE A 69 24.53 21.21 -6.29
N ALA A 70 24.52 19.88 -6.21
CA ALA A 70 24.94 19.14 -5.02
C ALA A 70 26.38 19.50 -4.61
N ALA A 71 27.33 19.49 -5.54
CA ALA A 71 28.73 19.88 -5.26
C ALA A 71 28.89 21.31 -4.72
N THR A 72 27.92 22.19 -4.98
CA THR A 72 27.93 23.58 -4.51
C THR A 72 27.30 23.72 -3.12
N PHE A 73 26.16 23.06 -2.88
CA PHE A 73 25.33 23.29 -1.70
C PHE A 73 25.29 22.14 -0.70
N TYR A 74 25.61 20.92 -1.12
CA TYR A 74 25.61 19.73 -0.28
C TYR A 74 26.57 18.66 -0.83
N PRO A 75 27.89 18.88 -0.75
CA PRO A 75 28.89 18.01 -1.40
C PRO A 75 28.86 16.55 -0.98
N GLU A 76 28.39 16.26 0.23
CA GLU A 76 28.24 14.92 0.78
C GLU A 76 27.15 14.11 0.03
N ALA A 77 26.14 14.78 -0.52
CA ALA A 77 25.02 14.18 -1.23
C ALA A 77 25.31 14.02 -2.74
N ALA A 78 26.27 13.15 -3.07
CA ALA A 78 26.80 13.03 -4.42
C ALA A 78 26.21 11.87 -5.25
N GLU A 79 25.58 10.88 -4.59
CA GLU A 79 25.07 9.70 -5.29
C GLU A 79 23.66 9.94 -5.82
N VAL A 80 23.48 9.84 -7.14
CA VAL A 80 22.14 9.86 -7.74
C VAL A 80 21.45 8.53 -7.45
N ILE A 81 20.33 8.58 -6.72
CA ILE A 81 19.55 7.40 -6.33
C ILE A 81 18.24 7.26 -7.11
N GLN A 82 17.74 8.34 -7.72
CA GLN A 82 16.49 8.34 -8.49
C GLN A 82 16.47 9.48 -9.51
N GLU A 83 15.86 9.21 -10.67
CA GLU A 83 15.56 10.19 -11.72
C GLU A 83 14.09 10.02 -12.15
N ASP A 84 13.27 11.04 -11.91
CA ASP A 84 11.86 11.06 -12.29
C ASP A 84 11.65 12.07 -13.44
N TYR A 85 11.19 11.58 -14.59
CA TYR A 85 10.98 12.40 -15.79
C TYR A 85 9.56 12.96 -15.85
N SER A 86 9.45 14.26 -16.07
CA SER A 86 8.20 14.98 -16.34
C SER A 86 8.16 15.46 -17.81
N ALA A 87 7.09 16.16 -18.21
CA ALA A 87 6.95 16.67 -19.57
C ALA A 87 8.03 17.69 -19.97
N HIS A 88 8.52 18.50 -19.01
CA HIS A 88 9.47 19.60 -19.26
C HIS A 88 10.55 19.73 -18.19
N SER A 89 10.64 18.76 -17.26
CA SER A 89 11.62 18.76 -16.19
C SER A 89 12.00 17.34 -15.80
N THR A 90 13.12 17.21 -15.11
CA THR A 90 13.55 15.97 -14.46
C THR A 90 13.83 16.26 -12.99
N VAL A 91 13.25 15.47 -12.09
CA VAL A 91 13.57 15.50 -10.66
C VAL A 91 14.67 14.47 -10.41
N ILE A 92 15.82 14.93 -9.91
CA ILE A 92 16.97 14.11 -9.56
C ILE A 92 17.09 14.09 -8.03
N ARG A 93 17.11 12.89 -7.44
CA ARG A 93 17.39 12.72 -6.01
C ARG A 93 18.81 12.24 -5.81
N LEU A 94 19.54 12.93 -4.92
CA LEU A 94 20.87 12.57 -4.51
C LEU A 94 20.92 12.28 -3.01
N ALA A 95 21.71 11.29 -2.60
CA ALA A 95 21.84 10.89 -1.20
C ALA A 95 23.29 11.01 -0.71
N GLU A 96 23.43 11.25 0.60
CA GLU A 96 24.69 11.01 1.30
C GLU A 96 25.02 9.52 1.28
N LYS A 97 26.31 9.19 1.29
CA LYS A 97 26.79 7.81 1.49
C LYS A 97 27.43 7.67 2.86
N ASP A 98 27.15 6.56 3.53
CA ASP A 98 27.85 6.24 4.75
C ASP A 98 29.34 5.93 4.47
N ALA A 99 30.20 6.19 5.46
CA ALA A 99 31.65 6.10 5.29
C ALA A 99 32.18 4.66 5.26
N VAL A 100 31.40 3.67 5.74
CA VAL A 100 31.86 2.29 5.97
C VAL A 100 31.43 1.39 4.82
N HIS A 101 30.14 1.35 4.51
CA HIS A 101 29.51 0.49 3.50
C HIS A 101 29.27 1.20 2.17
N HIS A 102 29.40 2.53 2.13
CA HIS A 102 29.15 3.36 0.96
C HIS A 102 27.72 3.26 0.42
N LEU A 103 26.77 2.98 1.31
CA LEU A 103 25.34 2.87 1.01
C LEU A 103 24.66 4.23 1.16
N PRO A 104 23.63 4.51 0.34
CA PRO A 104 22.86 5.74 0.48
C PRO A 104 22.14 5.79 1.83
N VAL A 105 22.25 6.91 2.53
CA VAL A 105 21.57 7.13 3.81
C VAL A 105 20.16 7.69 3.55
N PRO A 106 19.08 7.00 3.97
CA PRO A 106 17.73 7.47 3.76
C PRO A 106 17.51 8.82 4.45
N GLY A 107 16.75 9.69 3.80
CA GLY A 107 16.40 11.00 4.37
C GLY A 107 17.57 11.99 4.55
N ALA A 108 18.79 11.64 4.12
CA ALA A 108 19.96 12.52 4.11
C ALA A 108 20.45 12.72 2.67
N GLY A 109 20.31 13.95 2.16
CA GLY A 109 20.59 14.22 0.75
C GLY A 109 19.86 15.44 0.22
N LEU A 110 19.52 15.44 -1.07
CA LEU A 110 18.75 16.50 -1.68
C LEU A 110 17.95 16.04 -2.90
N ALA A 111 16.90 16.78 -3.22
CA ALA A 111 16.17 16.66 -4.48
C ALA A 111 16.36 17.95 -5.29
N VAL A 112 16.66 17.82 -6.59
CA VAL A 112 16.78 18.93 -7.54
C VAL A 112 15.80 18.69 -8.68
N GLU A 113 14.94 19.66 -8.96
CA GLU A 113 14.19 19.70 -10.22
C GLU A 113 14.94 20.56 -11.23
N VAL A 114 15.22 19.97 -12.40
CA VAL A 114 15.90 20.63 -13.51
C VAL A 114 14.95 20.70 -14.70
N HIS A 115 14.67 21.90 -15.18
CA HIS A 115 13.91 22.11 -16.40
C HIS A 115 14.73 21.71 -17.63
N ASP A 116 14.08 21.34 -18.73
CA ASP A 116 14.74 20.96 -19.99
C ASP A 116 15.71 22.03 -20.52
N SER A 117 15.51 23.29 -20.15
CA SER A 117 16.38 24.44 -20.47
C SER A 117 17.63 24.58 -19.60
N GLY A 118 17.90 23.60 -18.74
CA GLY A 118 19.14 23.53 -17.98
C GLY A 118 19.17 24.35 -16.69
N PHE A 119 18.04 24.95 -16.30
CA PHE A 119 17.91 25.68 -15.04
C PHE A 119 17.31 24.82 -13.94
N VAL A 120 17.74 25.06 -12.71
CA VAL A 120 17.13 24.45 -11.53
C VAL A 120 15.89 25.25 -11.16
N THR A 121 14.72 24.60 -11.21
CA THR A 121 13.44 25.23 -10.86
C THR A 121 13.09 25.03 -9.40
N ALA A 122 13.48 23.91 -8.80
CA ALA A 122 13.28 23.67 -7.38
C ALA A 122 14.43 22.86 -6.80
N ALA A 123 14.72 23.09 -5.53
CA ALA A 123 15.63 22.23 -4.78
C ALA A 123 15.21 22.13 -3.32
N GLN A 124 15.40 20.95 -2.73
CA GLN A 124 15.19 20.72 -1.30
C GLN A 124 16.36 19.92 -0.74
N LEU A 125 17.01 20.44 0.29
CA LEU A 125 18.12 19.80 1.00
C LEU A 125 17.60 19.20 2.31
N TYR A 126 17.95 17.96 2.56
CA TYR A 126 17.59 17.18 3.75
C TYR A 126 18.85 16.93 4.58
N ARG A 127 19.17 17.87 5.48
CA ARG A 127 20.36 17.84 6.36
C ARG A 127 20.04 17.31 7.75
N ASN A 128 19.27 16.23 7.82
CA ASN A 128 18.83 15.67 9.09
C ASN A 128 20.02 15.02 9.82
N THR A 129 20.08 15.18 11.14
CA THR A 129 21.01 14.42 11.97
C THR A 129 20.51 13.00 12.11
N TYR A 130 21.34 12.01 11.82
CA TYR A 130 20.96 10.60 11.89
C TYR A 130 21.95 9.75 12.70
N THR A 131 21.49 8.57 13.11
CA THR A 131 22.32 7.53 13.72
C THR A 131 22.23 6.27 12.87
N LEU A 132 23.39 5.74 12.47
CA LEU A 132 23.50 4.47 11.77
C LEU A 132 23.84 3.37 12.79
N ILE A 133 22.97 2.37 12.88
CA ILE A 133 23.12 1.20 13.74
C ILE A 133 23.68 0.08 12.86
N ASP A 134 24.99 -0.06 12.90
CA ASP A 134 25.74 -1.10 12.20
C ASP A 134 25.84 -2.37 13.06
N SER A 135 26.19 -3.49 12.43
CA SER A 135 26.50 -4.75 13.11
C SER A 135 27.94 -5.16 12.86
N ASP A 136 28.67 -5.43 13.95
CA ASP A 136 30.04 -5.94 13.90
C ASP A 136 30.12 -7.36 13.28
N GLU A 137 29.01 -8.11 13.28
CA GLU A 137 28.90 -9.48 12.77
C GLU A 137 27.75 -9.59 11.76
N LEU A 138 28.00 -9.15 10.52
CA LEU A 138 27.07 -9.39 9.42
C LEU A 138 27.05 -10.86 9.02
N ILE A 139 25.86 -11.46 9.02
CA ILE A 139 25.65 -12.77 8.40
C ILE A 139 25.96 -12.71 6.89
N LYS A 140 26.27 -13.85 6.29
CA LYS A 140 26.52 -13.91 4.85
C LYS A 140 25.21 -13.72 4.08
N VAL A 141 25.26 -13.06 2.93
CA VAL A 141 24.08 -12.88 2.06
C VAL A 141 23.36 -14.20 1.72
N GLU A 142 24.09 -15.29 1.52
CA GLU A 142 23.51 -16.61 1.25
C GLU A 142 22.80 -17.20 2.48
N GLU A 143 23.29 -16.91 3.69
CA GLU A 143 22.60 -17.27 4.93
C GLU A 143 21.32 -16.43 5.10
N ALA A 144 21.40 -15.12 4.82
CA ALA A 144 20.24 -14.23 4.84
C ALA A 144 19.14 -14.71 3.87
N LYS A 145 19.51 -15.06 2.63
CA LYS A 145 18.57 -15.64 1.65
C LYS A 145 17.89 -16.91 2.18
N GLN A 146 18.66 -17.82 2.79
CA GLN A 146 18.11 -19.05 3.34
C GLN A 146 17.12 -18.78 4.47
N LYS A 147 17.43 -17.84 5.36
CA LYS A 147 16.52 -17.43 6.45
C LYS A 147 15.24 -16.80 5.91
N LEU A 148 15.36 -15.88 4.95
CA LEU A 148 14.20 -15.27 4.29
C LEU A 148 13.32 -16.32 3.61
N LEU A 149 13.91 -17.21 2.79
CA LEU A 149 13.17 -18.28 2.14
C LEU A 149 12.53 -19.24 3.14
N ALA A 150 13.17 -19.52 4.28
CA ALA A 150 12.64 -20.43 5.28
C ALA A 150 11.39 -19.86 5.96
N GLU A 151 11.45 -18.60 6.39
CA GLU A 151 10.41 -17.97 7.22
C GLU A 151 9.30 -17.30 6.41
N THR A 152 9.57 -16.86 5.18
CA THR A 152 8.57 -16.18 4.36
C THR A 152 7.59 -17.16 3.71
N PRO A 153 6.27 -16.93 3.79
CA PRO A 153 5.27 -17.71 3.07
C PRO A 153 5.41 -17.57 1.54
N ILE A 154 4.99 -18.60 0.83
CA ILE A 154 4.83 -18.55 -0.63
C ILE A 154 3.39 -18.21 -0.94
N VAL A 155 3.19 -17.37 -1.95
CA VAL A 155 1.88 -17.02 -2.48
C VAL A 155 1.82 -17.30 -3.98
N LEU A 156 0.61 -17.56 -4.49
CA LEU A 156 0.30 -17.61 -5.91
C LEU A 156 -0.21 -16.25 -6.36
N ALA A 157 0.48 -15.62 -7.30
CA ALA A 157 0.10 -14.33 -7.86
C ALA A 157 -0.29 -14.49 -9.33
N LEU A 158 -1.24 -13.67 -9.80
CA LEU A 158 -1.55 -13.57 -11.22
C LEU A 158 -0.74 -12.44 -11.84
N GLU A 159 0.18 -12.78 -12.75
CA GLU A 159 0.99 -11.81 -13.48
C GLU A 159 0.84 -12.02 -14.98
N ASN A 160 0.37 -11.00 -15.70
CA ASN A 160 0.12 -11.07 -17.15
C ASN A 160 -0.78 -12.25 -17.56
N GLY A 161 -1.72 -12.65 -16.70
CA GLY A 161 -2.63 -13.77 -16.92
C GLY A 161 -2.04 -15.15 -16.63
N GLU A 162 -0.80 -15.23 -16.15
CA GLU A 162 -0.14 -16.48 -15.75
C GLU A 162 0.03 -16.54 -14.23
N ILE A 163 -0.09 -17.74 -13.67
CA ILE A 163 0.17 -17.97 -12.25
C ILE A 163 1.68 -18.02 -12.02
N LYS A 164 2.16 -17.21 -11.07
CA LYS A 164 3.54 -17.27 -10.60
C LYS A 164 3.60 -17.46 -9.09
N TYR A 165 4.66 -18.13 -8.66
CA TYR A 165 5.00 -18.21 -7.25
C TYR A 165 5.76 -16.96 -6.86
N LYS A 166 5.43 -16.40 -5.70
CA LYS A 166 6.19 -15.31 -5.09
C LYS A 166 6.40 -15.58 -3.60
N LEU A 167 7.39 -14.91 -3.04
CA LEU A 167 7.44 -14.71 -1.59
C LEU A 167 6.43 -13.63 -1.23
N ALA A 168 5.75 -13.80 -0.10
CA ALA A 168 4.81 -12.80 0.40
C ALA A 168 5.51 -11.43 0.57
N ASP A 169 4.89 -10.37 0.06
CA ASP A 169 5.50 -9.03 -0.02
C ASP A 169 5.71 -8.35 1.34
N GLN A 170 5.07 -8.86 2.40
CA GLN A 170 5.30 -8.36 3.74
C GLN A 170 6.74 -8.60 4.22
N ALA A 171 7.42 -9.63 3.70
CA ALA A 171 8.81 -9.91 4.05
C ALA A 171 9.77 -9.15 3.13
N ILE A 172 10.32 -8.05 3.63
CA ILE A 172 11.12 -7.11 2.85
C ILE A 172 12.63 -7.33 2.99
N GLY A 173 13.08 -8.13 3.96
CA GLY A 173 14.51 -8.33 4.19
C GLY A 173 14.87 -9.18 5.39
N VAL A 174 16.13 -9.10 5.80
CA VAL A 174 16.71 -9.82 6.92
C VAL A 174 17.66 -8.90 7.68
N HIS A 175 17.50 -8.83 8.99
CA HIS A 175 18.39 -8.11 9.89
C HIS A 175 19.79 -8.72 9.93
N ALA A 176 20.76 -7.98 10.46
CA ALA A 176 22.13 -8.47 10.63
C ALA A 176 22.24 -9.71 11.53
N ASP A 177 21.34 -9.86 12.51
CA ASP A 177 21.24 -11.06 13.38
C ASP A 177 20.55 -12.26 12.70
N GLY A 178 20.02 -12.04 11.50
CA GLY A 178 19.32 -13.00 10.69
C GLY A 178 17.84 -13.18 11.01
N THR A 179 17.23 -12.30 11.80
CA THR A 179 15.76 -12.27 11.90
C THR A 179 15.15 -11.69 10.61
N VAL A 180 14.00 -12.19 10.18
CA VAL A 180 13.32 -11.67 8.99
C VAL A 180 12.61 -10.35 9.31
N LEU A 181 12.84 -9.36 8.45
CA LEU A 181 12.21 -8.04 8.53
C LEU A 181 10.88 -8.08 7.79
N PHE A 182 9.80 -7.82 8.52
CA PHE A 182 8.45 -7.71 7.98
C PHE A 182 7.94 -6.26 8.06
N THR A 183 7.29 -5.77 7.01
CA THR A 183 6.50 -4.53 7.08
C THR A 183 5.25 -4.72 7.92
N GLU A 184 4.61 -5.89 7.76
CA GLU A 184 3.45 -6.33 8.51
C GLU A 184 3.57 -7.81 8.82
N ILE A 185 3.12 -8.24 10.00
CA ILE A 185 3.17 -9.66 10.36
C ILE A 185 2.21 -10.42 9.43
N PRO A 186 2.68 -11.45 8.69
CA PRO A 186 1.80 -12.24 7.84
C PRO A 186 0.64 -12.85 8.64
N PRO A 187 -0.57 -12.95 8.06
CA PRO A 187 -1.70 -13.53 8.75
C PRO A 187 -1.42 -14.99 9.10
N VAL A 188 -1.87 -15.39 10.29
CA VAL A 188 -1.81 -16.79 10.72
C VAL A 188 -3.05 -17.49 10.19
N PHE A 189 -2.85 -18.35 9.20
CA PHE A 189 -3.94 -19.13 8.62
C PHE A 189 -4.34 -20.30 9.50
N THR A 190 -5.63 -20.40 9.80
CA THR A 190 -6.22 -21.55 10.49
C THR A 190 -7.28 -22.22 9.64
N ASP A 191 -7.37 -23.55 9.72
CA ASP A 191 -8.41 -24.32 9.04
C ASP A 191 -9.81 -23.89 9.50
N ILE A 192 -10.76 -23.96 8.57
CA ILE A 192 -12.17 -23.70 8.83
C ILE A 192 -12.86 -25.04 9.12
N ASP A 193 -13.54 -25.12 10.26
CA ASP A 193 -14.36 -26.28 10.55
C ASP A 193 -15.54 -26.36 9.59
N ALA A 194 -15.75 -27.55 9.01
CA ALA A 194 -16.85 -27.77 8.09
C ALA A 194 -18.20 -27.49 8.78
N ALA A 195 -19.01 -26.65 8.15
CA ALA A 195 -20.37 -26.37 8.60
C ALA A 195 -21.19 -27.67 8.66
N ALA A 196 -21.72 -28.02 9.85
CA ALA A 196 -22.54 -29.21 10.03
C ALA A 196 -23.87 -29.17 9.24
N GLN A 197 -24.33 -27.98 8.83
CA GLN A 197 -25.54 -27.75 8.05
C GLN A 197 -25.32 -26.61 7.06
N GLN A 198 -25.70 -26.82 5.80
CA GLN A 198 -25.72 -25.76 4.80
C GLN A 198 -26.95 -24.86 5.03
N LYS A 199 -26.72 -23.56 5.17
CA LYS A 199 -27.79 -22.55 5.28
C LYS A 199 -27.90 -21.80 3.96
N ASP A 200 -29.09 -21.29 3.69
CA ASP A 200 -29.32 -20.43 2.53
C ASP A 200 -28.82 -19.01 2.82
N TRP A 201 -28.11 -18.41 1.85
CA TRP A 201 -27.49 -17.10 2.03
C TRP A 201 -28.53 -16.00 2.29
N ALA A 202 -29.72 -16.09 1.68
CA ALA A 202 -30.75 -15.08 1.85
C ALA A 202 -31.28 -15.10 3.30
N SER A 203 -31.47 -16.29 3.87
CA SER A 203 -31.83 -16.45 5.28
C SER A 203 -30.78 -15.88 6.25
N LEU A 204 -29.49 -15.99 5.91
CA LEU A 204 -28.37 -15.45 6.70
C LEU A 204 -28.30 -13.92 6.66
N MET A 205 -28.91 -13.28 5.65
CA MET A 205 -29.07 -11.82 5.59
C MET A 205 -30.41 -11.34 6.18
N GLY A 206 -31.23 -12.25 6.69
CA GLY A 206 -32.54 -11.93 7.27
C GLY A 206 -33.66 -11.78 6.24
N ILE A 207 -33.45 -12.24 5.00
CA ILE A 207 -34.49 -12.25 3.97
C ILE A 207 -35.52 -13.33 4.33
N THR A 208 -36.77 -12.91 4.50
CA THR A 208 -37.90 -13.79 4.79
C THR A 208 -38.82 -13.94 3.59
N HIS A 209 -39.86 -14.77 3.71
CA HIS A 209 -40.90 -14.93 2.68
C HIS A 209 -41.66 -13.65 2.30
N ASP A 210 -41.59 -12.60 3.13
CA ASP A 210 -42.23 -11.31 2.88
C ASP A 210 -41.38 -10.39 1.98
N PHE A 211 -40.14 -10.77 1.67
CA PHE A 211 -39.27 -10.02 0.79
C PHE A 211 -39.55 -10.36 -0.68
N VAL A 212 -39.46 -9.34 -1.53
CA VAL A 212 -39.57 -9.48 -2.98
C VAL A 212 -38.24 -9.07 -3.61
N ASN A 213 -37.78 -9.88 -4.55
CA ASN A 213 -36.62 -9.58 -5.36
C ASN A 213 -36.99 -8.67 -6.55
N TYR A 214 -36.20 -7.63 -6.79
CA TYR A 214 -36.30 -6.76 -7.96
C TYR A 214 -34.90 -6.29 -8.40
N TYR A 215 -34.84 -5.59 -9.53
CA TYR A 215 -33.60 -5.07 -10.11
C TYR A 215 -33.72 -3.57 -10.38
N ASN A 216 -32.67 -2.81 -10.12
CA ASN A 216 -32.61 -1.39 -10.48
C ASN A 216 -32.16 -1.20 -11.95
N GLU A 217 -32.07 0.06 -12.39
CA GLU A 217 -31.67 0.41 -13.77
C GLU A 217 -30.25 -0.07 -14.15
N ASP A 218 -29.36 -0.18 -13.15
CA ASP A 218 -27.98 -0.66 -13.32
C ASP A 218 -27.87 -2.20 -13.26
N GLY A 219 -29.00 -2.92 -13.13
CA GLY A 219 -29.03 -4.38 -13.03
C GLY A 219 -28.58 -4.96 -11.68
N VAL A 220 -28.49 -4.12 -10.63
CA VAL A 220 -28.21 -4.56 -9.25
C VAL A 220 -29.42 -5.32 -8.72
N GLN A 221 -29.16 -6.47 -8.10
CA GLN A 221 -30.20 -7.29 -7.48
C GLN A 221 -30.53 -6.73 -6.09
N LEU A 222 -31.78 -6.34 -5.88
CA LEU A 222 -32.27 -5.73 -4.64
C LEU A 222 -33.37 -6.60 -4.01
N TRP A 223 -33.52 -6.50 -2.70
CA TRP A 223 -34.60 -7.11 -1.94
C TRP A 223 -35.19 -6.11 -0.94
N ALA A 224 -36.53 -6.07 -0.89
CA ALA A 224 -37.27 -5.30 0.09
C ALA A 224 -38.55 -6.03 0.49
N GLU A 225 -39.05 -5.77 1.70
CA GLU A 225 -40.36 -6.24 2.12
C GLU A 225 -41.47 -5.77 1.16
N LYS A 226 -42.38 -6.69 0.82
CA LYS A 226 -43.49 -6.46 -0.11
C LYS A 226 -44.33 -5.24 0.27
N ASN A 227 -44.56 -5.04 1.57
CA ASN A 227 -45.35 -3.91 2.06
C ASN A 227 -44.70 -2.56 1.76
N LEU A 228 -43.38 -2.48 1.64
CA LEU A 228 -42.70 -1.23 1.27
C LEU A 228 -42.88 -0.97 -0.23
N LEU A 229 -42.67 -1.99 -1.07
CA LEU A 229 -42.86 -1.93 -2.52
C LEU A 229 -44.30 -1.57 -2.92
N ASP A 230 -45.30 -2.06 -2.19
CA ASP A 230 -46.71 -1.77 -2.48
C ASP A 230 -47.10 -0.32 -2.14
N ASN A 231 -46.29 0.39 -1.32
CA ASN A 231 -46.63 1.71 -0.77
C ASN A 231 -45.71 2.86 -1.24
N SER A 232 -44.58 2.56 -1.88
CA SER A 232 -43.58 3.56 -2.30
C SER A 232 -43.04 3.29 -3.71
N PRO A 233 -42.70 4.33 -4.49
CA PRO A 233 -41.94 4.17 -5.72
C PRO A 233 -40.61 3.46 -5.44
N ILE A 234 -40.13 2.66 -6.40
CA ILE A 234 -38.87 1.89 -6.26
C ILE A 234 -37.69 2.81 -5.93
N ASP A 235 -37.64 4.01 -6.51
CA ASP A 235 -36.57 4.99 -6.32
C ASP A 235 -36.55 5.63 -4.92
N GLU A 236 -37.60 5.41 -4.11
CA GLU A 236 -37.73 5.94 -2.74
C GLU A 236 -37.58 4.85 -1.66
N LEU A 237 -37.35 3.60 -2.07
CA LEU A 237 -37.20 2.49 -1.13
C LEU A 237 -35.78 2.46 -0.53
N PRO A 238 -35.64 2.34 0.80
CA PRO A 238 -34.34 2.06 1.38
C PRO A 238 -33.90 0.65 0.99
N ASP A 239 -32.69 0.52 0.44
CA ASP A 239 -32.10 -0.77 0.08
C ASP A 239 -31.94 -1.65 1.33
N GLN A 240 -32.80 -2.66 1.50
CA GLN A 240 -32.73 -3.56 2.66
C GLN A 240 -31.71 -4.68 2.47
N VAL A 241 -31.63 -5.24 1.27
CA VAL A 241 -30.50 -6.08 0.85
C VAL A 241 -30.13 -5.76 -0.59
N ALA A 242 -28.84 -5.55 -0.85
CA ALA A 242 -28.29 -5.34 -2.17
C ALA A 242 -27.23 -6.40 -2.49
N VAL A 243 -27.28 -6.94 -3.71
CA VAL A 243 -26.35 -7.93 -4.23
C VAL A 243 -25.78 -7.45 -5.55
N ARG A 244 -24.46 -7.29 -5.60
CA ARG A 244 -23.70 -6.90 -6.79
C ARG A 244 -22.71 -8.00 -7.10
N LYS A 245 -22.78 -8.55 -8.30
CA LYS A 245 -21.88 -9.60 -8.77
C LYS A 245 -21.27 -9.11 -10.07
N ASN A 246 -19.99 -8.74 -10.04
CA ASN A 246 -19.24 -8.43 -11.25
C ASN A 246 -18.19 -9.54 -11.50
N GLU A 247 -17.31 -9.31 -12.47
CA GLU A 247 -16.27 -10.29 -12.86
C GLU A 247 -15.16 -10.44 -11.81
N GLU A 248 -15.01 -9.47 -10.91
CA GLU A 248 -13.91 -9.41 -9.94
C GLU A 248 -14.36 -9.77 -8.51
N VAL A 249 -15.57 -9.37 -8.12
CA VAL A 249 -16.03 -9.38 -6.72
C VAL A 249 -17.51 -9.75 -6.62
N LEU A 250 -17.84 -10.47 -5.56
CA LEU A 250 -19.18 -10.67 -5.03
C LEU A 250 -19.38 -9.74 -3.84
N PHE A 251 -20.36 -8.84 -3.94
CA PHE A 251 -20.71 -7.89 -2.89
C PHE A 251 -22.15 -8.09 -2.43
N TYR A 252 -22.33 -8.20 -1.10
CA TYR A 252 -23.63 -8.27 -0.45
C TYR A 252 -23.68 -7.22 0.66
N SER A 253 -24.78 -6.47 0.75
CA SER A 253 -25.03 -5.52 1.84
C SER A 253 -26.43 -5.70 2.38
N GLY A 254 -26.59 -5.68 3.70
CA GLY A 254 -27.82 -6.02 4.41
C GLY A 254 -28.15 -5.05 5.55
N ALA A 255 -29.20 -4.26 5.36
CA ALA A 255 -29.79 -3.33 6.32
C ALA A 255 -31.11 -3.88 6.92
N THR A 256 -31.29 -5.21 6.95
CA THR A 256 -32.48 -5.84 7.53
C THR A 256 -32.63 -5.51 9.03
N PRO A 257 -33.86 -5.39 9.55
CA PRO A 257 -34.11 -4.96 10.93
C PRO A 257 -33.40 -5.83 11.98
N TRP A 258 -33.00 -5.20 13.09
CA TRP A 258 -32.37 -5.86 14.23
C TRP A 258 -32.79 -5.22 15.55
N ASN A 259 -32.46 -5.90 16.65
CA ASN A 259 -32.70 -5.40 18.00
C ASN A 259 -31.55 -5.84 18.92
N LYS A 260 -31.51 -5.30 20.15
CA LYS A 260 -30.47 -5.59 21.15
C LYS A 260 -30.88 -6.71 22.12
N ASP A 261 -31.84 -7.59 21.76
CA ASP A 261 -32.40 -8.59 22.68
C ASP A 261 -31.38 -9.67 23.06
N ARG A 262 -30.44 -9.96 22.16
CA ARG A 262 -29.39 -10.96 22.33
C ARG A 262 -28.08 -10.40 21.81
N ARG A 263 -26.97 -10.76 22.46
CA ARG A 263 -25.61 -10.60 21.93
C ARG A 263 -25.02 -11.97 21.62
N TYR A 264 -24.61 -12.21 20.38
CA TYR A 264 -23.97 -13.46 19.98
C TYR A 264 -22.51 -13.49 20.46
N THR A 265 -22.00 -14.70 20.65
CA THR A 265 -20.58 -14.91 20.90
C THR A 265 -19.78 -14.85 19.61
N GLU A 266 -18.49 -14.51 19.70
CA GLU A 266 -17.59 -14.48 18.54
C GLU A 266 -17.58 -15.80 17.76
N GLU A 267 -17.54 -16.92 18.46
CA GLU A 267 -17.61 -18.25 17.85
C GLU A 267 -18.92 -18.47 17.07
N GLU A 268 -20.06 -18.03 17.62
CA GLU A 268 -21.34 -18.12 16.90
C GLU A 268 -21.37 -17.23 15.66
N LEU A 269 -20.81 -16.02 15.75
CA LEU A 269 -20.73 -15.08 14.63
C LEU A 269 -19.80 -15.63 13.54
N LYS A 270 -18.66 -16.20 13.93
CA LYS A 270 -17.71 -16.87 13.04
C LYS A 270 -18.39 -18.01 12.27
N GLN A 271 -19.20 -18.82 12.97
CA GLN A 271 -19.98 -19.86 12.32
C GLN A 271 -20.98 -19.30 11.30
N GLN A 272 -21.62 -18.15 11.56
CA GLN A 272 -22.48 -17.52 10.54
C GLN A 272 -21.68 -17.05 9.33
N ALA A 273 -20.49 -16.47 9.54
CA ALA A 273 -19.61 -16.07 8.44
C ALA A 273 -19.19 -17.27 7.59
N VAL A 274 -18.80 -18.38 8.22
CA VAL A 274 -18.44 -19.64 7.54
C VAL A 274 -19.63 -20.22 6.77
N HIS A 275 -20.82 -20.24 7.38
CA HIS A 275 -22.04 -20.67 6.70
C HIS A 275 -22.34 -19.80 5.47
N PHE A 276 -22.14 -18.49 5.58
CA PHE A 276 -22.37 -17.57 4.48
C PHE A 276 -21.37 -17.78 3.36
N LEU A 277 -20.07 -17.82 3.68
CA LEU A 277 -18.99 -18.10 2.73
C LEU A 277 -19.33 -19.35 1.91
N SER A 278 -19.62 -20.46 2.59
CA SER A 278 -20.00 -21.73 1.96
C SER A 278 -21.27 -21.68 1.11
N ALA A 279 -22.17 -20.71 1.34
CA ALA A 279 -23.42 -20.58 0.61
C ALA A 279 -23.28 -19.74 -0.67
N VAL A 280 -22.26 -18.86 -0.74
CA VAL A 280 -22.10 -17.91 -1.84
C VAL A 280 -20.87 -18.14 -2.72
N THR A 281 -19.90 -18.92 -2.25
CA THR A 281 -18.71 -19.32 -3.02
C THR A 281 -18.95 -20.63 -3.77
N ASP A 282 -18.37 -20.73 -4.98
CA ASP A 282 -18.33 -21.98 -5.75
C ASP A 282 -17.14 -22.87 -5.34
N GLN A 283 -16.23 -22.34 -4.52
CA GLN A 283 -15.00 -23.01 -4.09
C GLN A 283 -15.27 -23.95 -2.90
N LEU A 284 -14.43 -24.98 -2.73
CA LEU A 284 -14.53 -25.85 -1.58
C LEU A 284 -14.10 -25.11 -0.31
N LEU A 285 -14.82 -25.31 0.78
CA LEU A 285 -14.51 -24.63 2.06
C LEU A 285 -13.11 -25.02 2.60
N GLU A 286 -12.61 -26.22 2.26
CA GLU A 286 -11.28 -26.69 2.67
C GLU A 286 -10.13 -25.85 2.08
N ASP A 287 -10.39 -25.24 0.92
CA ASP A 287 -9.47 -24.34 0.23
C ASP A 287 -9.49 -22.94 0.85
N TRP A 288 -10.46 -22.59 1.69
CA TRP A 288 -10.48 -21.33 2.42
C TRP A 288 -9.84 -21.49 3.81
N LYS A 289 -9.08 -20.48 4.23
CA LYS A 289 -8.50 -20.39 5.58
C LYS A 289 -8.99 -19.13 6.27
N HIS A 290 -9.22 -19.23 7.57
CA HIS A 290 -9.46 -18.05 8.39
C HIS A 290 -8.13 -17.29 8.57
N ALA A 291 -8.14 -16.00 8.24
CA ALA A 291 -6.96 -15.15 8.17
C ALA A 291 -6.90 -14.10 9.30
N GLY A 292 -8.03 -13.78 9.92
CA GLY A 292 -8.10 -12.81 10.99
C GLY A 292 -9.53 -12.41 11.32
N GLU A 293 -9.71 -11.73 12.44
CA GLU A 293 -11.02 -11.30 12.92
C GLU A 293 -10.88 -10.02 13.74
N GLN A 294 -11.82 -9.08 13.58
CA GLN A 294 -11.79 -7.80 14.30
C GLN A 294 -13.18 -7.17 14.42
N LEU A 295 -13.37 -6.31 15.43
CA LEU A 295 -14.56 -5.47 15.51
C LEU A 295 -14.56 -4.41 14.40
N ALA A 296 -15.70 -4.20 13.76
CA ALA A 296 -15.83 -3.17 12.74
C ALA A 296 -15.56 -1.76 13.36
N PRO A 297 -14.81 -0.86 12.68
CA PRO A 297 -14.46 0.45 13.23
C PRO A 297 -15.67 1.33 13.60
N ASP A 298 -16.76 1.16 12.87
CA ASP A 298 -18.05 1.83 13.04
C ASP A 298 -18.95 1.18 14.09
N ALA A 299 -18.52 0.09 14.74
CA ALA A 299 -19.22 -0.51 15.88
C ALA A 299 -19.44 0.47 17.06
N ALA A 300 -18.75 1.60 17.08
CA ALA A 300 -18.93 2.68 18.06
C ALA A 300 -20.03 3.69 17.70
N ILE A 301 -20.56 3.66 16.46
CA ILE A 301 -21.63 4.54 15.97
C ILE A 301 -22.97 3.82 16.15
N GLU A 302 -23.35 3.59 17.41
CA GLU A 302 -24.46 2.70 17.81
C GLU A 302 -25.87 3.12 17.36
N ASP A 303 -26.05 4.34 16.83
CA ASP A 303 -27.38 4.94 16.67
C ASP A 303 -28.02 4.75 15.29
N GLU A 304 -27.29 4.27 14.27
CA GLU A 304 -27.83 4.06 12.91
C GLU A 304 -27.56 2.68 12.30
N LEU A 305 -26.48 2.00 12.68
CA LEU A 305 -26.07 0.70 12.13
C LEU A 305 -25.86 -0.33 13.23
N GLU A 306 -26.09 -1.61 12.90
CA GLU A 306 -25.77 -2.68 13.85
C GLU A 306 -24.26 -2.83 14.00
N PRO A 307 -23.69 -2.80 15.22
CA PRO A 307 -22.29 -3.15 15.43
C PRO A 307 -21.98 -4.55 14.88
N ALA A 308 -20.91 -4.67 14.10
CA ALA A 308 -20.54 -5.91 13.43
C ALA A 308 -19.14 -6.42 13.82
N TYR A 309 -18.94 -7.73 13.70
CA TYR A 309 -17.64 -8.37 13.72
C TYR A 309 -17.24 -8.73 12.29
N ILE A 310 -16.01 -8.44 11.91
CA ILE A 310 -15.44 -8.72 10.59
C ILE A 310 -14.61 -9.99 10.70
N PHE A 311 -14.93 -10.99 9.88
CA PHE A 311 -14.14 -12.20 9.70
C PHE A 311 -13.48 -12.17 8.33
N LEU A 312 -12.17 -12.36 8.31
CA LEU A 312 -11.34 -12.38 7.11
C LEU A 312 -10.99 -13.83 6.76
N PHE A 313 -11.16 -14.16 5.49
CA PHE A 313 -10.77 -15.45 4.95
C PHE A 313 -9.88 -15.26 3.72
N SER A 314 -8.92 -16.14 3.55
CA SER A 314 -8.02 -16.17 2.39
C SER A 314 -8.20 -17.49 1.67
N TYR A 315 -8.32 -17.43 0.34
CA TYR A 315 -8.37 -18.62 -0.48
C TYR A 315 -6.96 -19.18 -0.69
N THR A 316 -6.86 -20.50 -0.62
CA THR A 316 -5.64 -21.27 -0.85
C THR A 316 -5.89 -22.32 -1.95
N LYS A 317 -4.90 -22.56 -2.79
CA LYS A 317 -4.91 -23.67 -3.75
C LYS A 317 -3.81 -24.64 -3.36
N LEU A 318 -4.18 -25.88 -3.04
CA LEU A 318 -3.25 -26.89 -2.50
C LEU A 318 -2.46 -26.40 -1.26
N GLY A 319 -3.11 -25.60 -0.42
CA GLY A 319 -2.52 -25.03 0.80
C GLY A 319 -1.57 -23.85 0.56
N ILE A 320 -1.48 -23.32 -0.66
CA ILE A 320 -0.74 -22.09 -0.97
C ILE A 320 -1.75 -20.94 -1.14
N PRO A 321 -1.64 -19.84 -0.38
CA PRO A 321 -2.50 -18.67 -0.53
C PRO A 321 -2.46 -18.09 -1.94
N VAL A 322 -3.61 -17.64 -2.43
CA VAL A 322 -3.73 -16.91 -3.70
C VAL A 322 -3.86 -15.43 -3.39
N GLU A 323 -2.89 -14.64 -3.88
CA GLU A 323 -2.87 -13.20 -3.70
C GLU A 323 -4.09 -12.55 -4.36
N GLY A 324 -4.77 -11.66 -3.63
CA GLY A 324 -5.96 -10.96 -4.11
C GLY A 324 -7.23 -11.82 -4.21
N VAL A 325 -7.27 -12.98 -3.54
CA VAL A 325 -8.49 -13.78 -3.41
C VAL A 325 -8.87 -13.93 -1.93
N GLU A 326 -9.63 -12.96 -1.43
CA GLU A 326 -10.01 -12.85 -0.04
C GLU A 326 -11.52 -12.74 0.14
N ALA A 327 -11.99 -12.98 1.36
CA ALA A 327 -13.37 -12.72 1.75
C ALA A 327 -13.40 -11.96 3.07
N SER A 328 -14.13 -10.85 3.10
CA SER A 328 -14.42 -10.06 4.29
C SER A 328 -15.91 -10.15 4.58
N ILE A 329 -16.28 -10.76 5.70
CA ILE A 329 -17.67 -11.03 6.07
C ILE A 329 -17.98 -10.35 7.39
N HIS A 330 -18.94 -9.44 7.37
CA HIS A 330 -19.36 -8.64 8.51
C HIS A 330 -20.65 -9.21 9.08
N VAL A 331 -20.61 -9.60 10.35
CA VAL A 331 -21.73 -10.25 11.03
C VAL A 331 -22.21 -9.35 12.17
N GLY A 332 -23.49 -8.99 12.15
CA GLY A 332 -24.14 -8.19 13.18
C GLY A 332 -24.08 -8.88 14.55
N ILE A 333 -23.56 -8.19 15.56
CA ILE A 333 -23.29 -8.74 16.90
C ILE A 333 -24.57 -9.14 17.65
N TYR A 334 -25.69 -8.49 17.37
CA TYR A 334 -26.96 -8.73 18.06
C TYR A 334 -27.93 -9.63 17.29
N SER A 335 -27.93 -9.52 15.97
CA SER A 335 -28.80 -10.28 15.07
C SER A 335 -28.18 -11.60 14.62
N GLY A 336 -26.85 -11.65 14.50
CA GLY A 336 -26.12 -12.75 13.85
C GLY A 336 -26.29 -12.77 12.33
N LEU A 337 -26.86 -11.71 11.75
CA LEU A 337 -27.09 -11.59 10.31
C LEU A 337 -25.85 -11.02 9.61
N ILE A 338 -25.69 -11.37 8.34
CA ILE A 338 -24.64 -10.79 7.50
C ILE A 338 -25.05 -9.38 7.11
N ARG A 339 -24.21 -8.41 7.49
CA ARG A 339 -24.40 -6.97 7.25
C ARG A 339 -23.70 -6.50 6.00
N GLU A 340 -22.53 -7.04 5.76
CA GLU A 340 -21.76 -6.77 4.56
C GLU A 340 -20.89 -7.98 4.24
N CYS A 341 -20.66 -8.21 2.96
CA CYS A 341 -19.73 -9.21 2.49
C CYS A 341 -19.07 -8.74 1.20
N ILE A 342 -17.75 -8.89 1.14
CA ILE A 342 -16.94 -8.70 -0.05
C ILE A 342 -16.14 -9.98 -0.26
N ILE A 343 -16.27 -10.61 -1.42
CA ILE A 343 -15.52 -11.83 -1.78
C ILE A 343 -14.93 -11.64 -3.16
N ASP A 344 -13.62 -11.74 -3.26
CA ASP A 344 -12.93 -11.74 -4.54
C ASP A 344 -13.24 -13.04 -5.31
N ARG A 345 -13.51 -12.92 -6.60
CA ARG A 345 -13.69 -14.07 -7.47
C ARG A 345 -12.34 -14.70 -7.76
N LEU A 346 -12.31 -16.03 -7.71
CA LEU A 346 -11.16 -16.80 -8.12
C LEU A 346 -10.88 -16.58 -9.63
N PRO A 347 -9.68 -16.12 -10.02
CA PRO A 347 -9.34 -15.96 -11.43
C PRO A 347 -9.37 -17.29 -12.20
N ASP A 348 -9.85 -17.28 -13.45
CA ASP A 348 -9.97 -18.48 -14.27
C ASP A 348 -8.66 -19.25 -14.43
N ALA A 349 -7.53 -18.54 -14.54
CA ALA A 349 -6.20 -19.14 -14.61
C ALA A 349 -5.92 -20.04 -13.40
N VAL A 350 -6.23 -19.56 -12.19
CA VAL A 350 -6.06 -20.29 -10.93
C VAL A 350 -7.00 -21.48 -10.83
N ASN A 351 -8.22 -21.35 -11.37
CA ASN A 351 -9.18 -22.45 -11.41
C ASN A 351 -8.75 -23.56 -12.38
N ALA A 352 -8.19 -23.21 -13.54
CA ALA A 352 -7.78 -24.14 -14.58
C ALA A 352 -6.46 -24.88 -14.27
N GLU A 353 -5.59 -24.29 -13.43
CA GLU A 353 -4.30 -24.87 -13.11
C GLU A 353 -4.42 -26.05 -12.13
N ASN A 354 -3.93 -27.20 -12.58
CA ASN A 354 -3.96 -28.45 -11.81
C ASN A 354 -2.55 -29.02 -11.55
N GLN A 355 -1.51 -28.39 -12.08
CA GLN A 355 -0.11 -28.80 -11.93
C GLN A 355 0.69 -27.77 -11.15
N LEU A 356 0.22 -27.47 -9.93
CA LEU A 356 1.01 -26.68 -8.99
C LEU A 356 2.09 -27.55 -8.33
N ILE A 357 3.25 -26.94 -8.08
CA ILE A 357 4.36 -27.57 -7.35
C ILE A 357 4.20 -27.32 -5.84
N SER A 358 4.88 -28.12 -5.04
CA SER A 358 4.88 -27.91 -3.58
C SER A 358 5.53 -26.57 -3.20
N SER A 359 5.15 -26.01 -2.05
CA SER A 359 5.77 -24.79 -1.49
C SER A 359 7.29 -24.91 -1.36
N THR A 360 7.81 -26.09 -1.00
CA THR A 360 9.25 -26.36 -0.93
C THR A 360 9.93 -26.26 -2.31
N GLN A 361 9.31 -26.80 -3.35
CA GLN A 361 9.85 -26.70 -4.72
C GLN A 361 9.77 -25.27 -5.25
N ALA A 362 8.69 -24.55 -4.94
CA ALA A 362 8.54 -23.13 -5.28
C ALA A 362 9.62 -22.28 -4.60
N LYS A 363 9.86 -22.48 -3.30
CA LYS A 363 10.96 -21.82 -2.56
C LYS A 363 12.32 -22.09 -3.19
N GLN A 364 12.57 -23.32 -3.66
CA GLN A 364 13.81 -23.65 -4.34
C GLN A 364 13.97 -22.87 -5.66
N GLN A 365 12.92 -22.77 -6.47
CA GLN A 365 12.95 -22.00 -7.72
C GLN A 365 13.14 -20.49 -7.47
N LEU A 366 12.47 -19.96 -6.44
CA LEU A 366 12.60 -18.55 -6.06
C LEU A 366 13.97 -18.22 -5.46
N GLY A 367 14.60 -19.15 -4.75
CA GLY A 367 15.91 -18.92 -4.16
C GLY A 367 17.00 -18.60 -5.19
N ASP A 368 16.92 -19.20 -6.38
CA ASP A 368 17.85 -18.91 -7.49
C ASP A 368 17.65 -17.50 -8.08
N LEU A 369 16.43 -16.96 -7.97
CA LEU A 369 16.06 -15.63 -8.47
C LEU A 369 16.21 -14.53 -7.41
N LEU A 370 16.12 -14.91 -6.13
CA LEU A 370 16.14 -13.99 -4.99
C LEU A 370 17.48 -13.25 -4.89
N GLN A 371 17.40 -11.93 -4.90
CA GLN A 371 18.53 -11.04 -4.68
C GLN A 371 18.32 -10.26 -3.39
N LEU A 372 19.40 -10.16 -2.61
CA LEU A 372 19.45 -9.36 -1.40
C LEU A 372 20.62 -8.39 -1.52
N GLU A 373 20.37 -7.14 -1.18
CA GLU A 373 21.38 -6.09 -1.13
C GLU A 373 21.39 -5.46 0.26
N LEU A 374 22.55 -4.97 0.69
CA LEU A 374 22.63 -4.22 1.94
C LEU A 374 22.00 -2.84 1.74
N ALA A 375 21.17 -2.43 2.69
CA ALA A 375 20.60 -1.10 2.73
C ALA A 375 20.40 -0.62 4.16
N TRP A 376 20.35 0.70 4.33
CA TRP A 376 19.93 1.34 5.56
C TRP A 376 18.39 1.44 5.56
N VAL A 377 17.73 0.89 6.58
CA VAL A 377 16.28 0.95 6.74
C VAL A 377 15.93 1.77 7.98
N ALA A 378 14.94 2.65 7.85
CA ALA A 378 14.49 3.50 8.94
C ALA A 378 13.82 2.67 10.04
N LEU A 379 14.22 2.93 11.28
CA LEU A 379 13.50 2.43 12.45
C LEU A 379 12.29 3.32 12.74
N GLN A 380 11.40 2.84 13.63
CA GLN A 380 10.21 3.60 14.05
C GLN A 380 10.53 4.97 14.66
N ASP A 381 11.75 5.17 15.15
CA ASP A 381 12.27 6.46 15.58
C ASP A 381 12.82 7.28 14.40
N GLU A 382 12.30 8.50 14.21
CA GLU A 382 12.78 9.43 13.19
C GLU A 382 14.30 9.63 13.29
N ASN A 383 15.02 9.30 12.21
CA ASN A 383 16.47 9.43 12.01
C ASN A 383 17.39 8.36 12.64
N GLN A 384 16.86 7.19 13.03
CA GLN A 384 17.71 6.01 13.27
C GLN A 384 17.56 5.02 12.12
N TYR A 385 18.70 4.53 11.61
CA TYR A 385 18.73 3.59 10.49
C TYR A 385 19.53 2.35 10.86
N GLU A 386 18.97 1.18 10.59
CA GLU A 386 19.62 -0.11 10.80
C GLU A 386 20.12 -0.68 9.47
N LEU A 387 21.30 -1.33 9.50
CA LEU A 387 21.84 -2.04 8.34
C LEU A 387 21.15 -3.40 8.19
N VAL A 388 20.49 -3.62 7.06
CA VAL A 388 19.76 -4.86 6.78
C VAL A 388 19.99 -5.33 5.34
N TYR A 389 19.75 -6.62 5.09
CA TYR A 389 19.65 -7.16 3.74
C TYR A 389 18.22 -7.00 3.23
N VAL A 390 17.98 -6.17 2.22
CA VAL A 390 16.66 -5.96 1.61
C VAL A 390 16.48 -6.77 0.34
N ARG A 391 15.25 -7.23 0.10
CA ARG A 391 14.83 -7.84 -1.17
C ARG A 391 14.85 -6.77 -2.26
N THR A 392 15.50 -7.08 -3.38
CA THR A 392 15.46 -6.23 -4.57
C THR A 392 14.68 -6.92 -5.68
N ASP A 393 13.75 -6.19 -6.29
CA ASP A 393 13.07 -6.65 -7.49
C ASP A 393 14.00 -6.39 -8.70
N LYS A 394 13.99 -7.30 -9.66
CA LYS A 394 14.81 -7.22 -10.87
C LYS A 394 14.03 -6.74 -12.08
#